data_AF-A0A523HKP4-F1
#
_entry.id   AF-A0A523HKP4-F1
#
_cell.length_a   1.000
_cell.length_b   1.000
_cell.length_c   1.000
_cell.angle_alpha   90.00
_cell.angle_beta   90.00
_cell.angle_gamma   90.00
#
_symmetry.space_group_name_H-M   'P 1'
#
loop_
_entity.id
_entity.type
_entity.pdbx_description
1 polymer ?
#
loop_
_entity_poly.entity_id
_entity_poly.type
_entity_poly.pdbx_seq_one_letter_code
_entity_poly.pdbx_strand_id
1 'polypeptide(L)'
;MKTITKTLCFTLFLLLILFFTISKSHAQKDYQEWLEKQQESFQKFKEKRDKEFTEFLEKQWRNMGLQEGVTRDEKPKPLTIPQTEQLPPRKIELPDREIIKDIPVPKYVPLEIPEFKEEPMPPVDIERGKAISFDYFGVPLTVRVDKGFSSRFWQKIDNKAISKHWQRLSNLEYEKLLLRVRFLKEQMQLNDWGYGLLLDAIAAEIYPRSQNDRNFAEEGLD
;
A
#
# COMPACT_ATOMS: atom_id res chain seq x y z
N MET A 1 70.17 9.55 -24.75
CA MET A 1 69.53 9.52 -23.41
C MET A 1 68.13 10.15 -23.37
N LYS A 2 67.92 11.40 -23.83
CA LYS A 2 66.62 12.10 -23.71
C LYS A 2 65.41 11.44 -24.42
N THR A 3 65.62 10.66 -25.48
CA THR A 3 64.55 10.00 -26.23
C THR A 3 64.07 8.71 -25.55
N ILE A 4 64.98 7.95 -24.94
CA ILE A 4 64.70 6.70 -24.22
C ILE A 4 63.90 6.98 -22.94
N THR A 5 64.18 8.09 -22.24
CA THR A 5 63.41 8.48 -21.04
C THR A 5 61.99 8.89 -21.40
N LYS A 6 61.77 9.51 -22.57
CA LYS A 6 60.44 9.90 -23.05
C LYS A 6 59.60 8.70 -23.46
N THR A 7 60.19 7.72 -24.16
CA THR A 7 59.48 6.48 -24.53
C THR A 7 59.17 5.63 -23.29
N LEU A 8 60.07 5.57 -22.30
CA LEU A 8 59.85 4.87 -21.04
C LEU A 8 58.75 5.52 -20.17
N CYS A 9 58.71 6.85 -20.09
CA CYS A 9 57.62 7.56 -19.41
C CYS A 9 56.27 7.36 -20.14
N PHE A 10 56.26 7.36 -21.47
CA PHE A 10 55.04 7.17 -22.25
C PHE A 10 54.48 5.75 -22.11
N THR A 11 55.34 4.72 -22.12
CA THR A 11 54.92 3.33 -21.89
C THR A 11 54.45 3.09 -20.45
N LEU A 12 55.10 3.71 -19.45
CA LEU A 12 54.67 3.65 -18.06
C LEU A 12 53.29 4.31 -17.87
N PHE A 13 53.05 5.45 -18.53
CA PHE A 13 51.76 6.14 -18.50
C PHE A 13 50.64 5.32 -19.16
N LEU A 14 50.93 4.66 -20.29
CA LEU A 14 50.02 3.74 -20.97
C LEU A 14 49.66 2.51 -20.11
N LEU A 15 50.64 1.93 -19.41
CA LEU A 15 50.42 0.83 -18.46
C LEU A 15 49.57 1.26 -17.25
N LEU A 16 49.73 2.51 -16.78
CA LEU A 16 48.97 3.07 -15.68
C LEU A 16 47.50 3.32 -16.06
N ILE A 17 47.25 3.77 -17.29
CA ILE A 17 45.88 3.91 -17.85
C ILE A 17 45.21 2.53 -17.99
N LEU A 18 45.93 1.54 -18.49
CA LEU A 18 45.42 0.16 -18.61
C LEU A 18 45.08 -0.44 -17.25
N PHE A 19 45.92 -0.24 -16.23
CA PHE A 19 45.64 -0.68 -14.86
C PHE A 19 44.38 0.00 -14.27
N PHE A 20 44.17 1.29 -14.54
CA PHE A 20 43.02 2.04 -14.02
C PHE A 20 41.67 1.63 -14.67
N THR A 21 41.70 1.08 -15.89
CA THR A 21 40.49 0.62 -16.58
C THR A 21 39.98 -0.75 -16.12
N ILE A 22 40.83 -1.63 -15.59
CA ILE A 22 40.44 -2.99 -15.21
C ILE A 22 39.67 -3.01 -13.88
N SER A 23 39.94 -2.07 -12.96
CA SER A 23 39.32 -2.04 -11.62
C SER A 23 37.83 -1.67 -11.60
N LYS A 24 37.26 -1.12 -12.69
CA LYS A 24 35.84 -0.68 -12.70
C LYS A 24 34.82 -1.80 -12.97
N SER A 25 35.23 -2.94 -13.50
CA SER A 25 34.30 -4.01 -13.90
C SER A 25 33.81 -4.89 -12.75
N HIS A 26 34.54 -4.99 -11.63
CA HIS A 26 34.09 -5.79 -10.47
C HIS A 26 33.09 -5.02 -9.61
N ALA A 27 33.37 -3.75 -9.27
CA ALA A 27 32.45 -2.93 -8.49
C ALA A 27 31.07 -2.76 -9.14
N GLN A 28 31.01 -2.69 -10.48
CA GLN A 28 29.72 -2.62 -11.20
C GLN A 28 28.93 -3.93 -11.07
N LYS A 29 29.59 -5.09 -11.14
CA LYS A 29 28.93 -6.39 -10.98
C LYS A 29 28.43 -6.58 -9.54
N ASP A 30 29.27 -6.26 -8.56
CA ASP A 30 28.91 -6.35 -7.14
C ASP A 30 27.71 -5.44 -6.80
N TYR A 31 27.64 -4.25 -7.40
CA TYR A 31 26.50 -3.34 -7.25
C TYR A 31 25.22 -3.88 -7.90
N GLN A 32 25.31 -4.45 -9.11
CA GLN A 32 24.14 -5.06 -9.77
C GLN A 32 23.64 -6.28 -9.00
N GLU A 33 24.54 -7.15 -8.53
CA GLU A 33 24.18 -8.29 -7.68
C GLU A 33 23.54 -7.85 -6.36
N TRP A 34 24.05 -6.79 -5.74
CA TRP A 34 23.44 -6.19 -4.56
C TRP A 34 22.03 -5.66 -4.86
N LEU A 35 21.85 -4.93 -5.97
CA LEU A 35 20.54 -4.41 -6.39
C LEU A 35 19.53 -5.54 -6.64
N GLU A 36 19.92 -6.57 -7.38
CA GLU A 36 19.08 -7.74 -7.65
C GLU A 36 18.69 -8.44 -6.34
N LYS A 37 19.65 -8.62 -5.42
CA LYS A 37 19.40 -9.20 -4.10
C LYS A 37 18.45 -8.34 -3.26
N GLN A 38 18.57 -7.01 -3.30
CA GLN A 38 17.65 -6.11 -2.61
C GLN A 38 16.24 -6.23 -3.19
N GLN A 39 16.09 -6.20 -4.52
CA GLN A 39 14.80 -6.33 -5.20
C GLN A 39 14.14 -7.68 -4.88
N GLU A 40 14.91 -8.76 -4.90
CA GLU A 40 14.43 -10.09 -4.54
C GLU A 40 13.99 -10.16 -3.07
N SER A 41 14.77 -9.57 -2.16
CA SER A 41 14.43 -9.55 -0.73
C SER A 41 13.16 -8.74 -0.45
N PHE A 42 12.98 -7.62 -1.15
CA PHE A 42 11.79 -6.79 -1.06
C PHE A 42 10.57 -7.53 -1.60
N GLN A 43 10.70 -8.18 -2.76
CA GLN A 43 9.63 -8.97 -3.34
C GLN A 43 9.20 -10.11 -2.42
N LYS A 44 10.16 -10.86 -1.85
CA LYS A 44 9.89 -11.90 -0.85
C LYS A 44 9.21 -11.36 0.40
N PHE A 45 9.60 -10.17 0.86
CA PHE A 45 8.96 -9.52 2.00
C PHE A 45 7.49 -9.19 1.69
N LYS A 46 7.20 -8.55 0.56
CA LYS A 46 5.83 -8.24 0.11
C LYS A 46 4.97 -9.50 0.05
N GLU A 47 5.43 -10.52 -0.67
CA GLU A 47 4.70 -11.79 -0.82
C GLU A 47 4.40 -12.47 0.52
N LYS A 48 5.38 -12.46 1.44
CA LYS A 48 5.18 -13.00 2.79
C LYS A 48 4.11 -12.24 3.56
N ARG A 49 4.15 -10.90 3.53
CA ARG A 49 3.18 -10.03 4.22
C ARG A 49 1.78 -10.18 3.65
N ASP A 50 1.66 -10.19 2.32
CA ASP A 50 0.39 -10.38 1.63
C ASP A 50 -0.23 -11.74 1.97
N LYS A 51 0.60 -12.80 2.04
CA LYS A 51 0.14 -14.13 2.45
C LYS A 51 -0.34 -14.14 3.90
N GLU A 52 0.46 -13.62 4.82
CA GLU A 52 0.10 -13.53 6.25
C GLU A 52 -1.21 -12.75 6.45
N PHE A 53 -1.37 -11.64 5.72
CA PHE A 53 -2.57 -10.81 5.80
C PHE A 53 -3.79 -11.50 5.18
N THR A 54 -3.63 -12.17 4.03
CA THR A 54 -4.69 -12.97 3.39
C THR A 54 -5.19 -14.08 4.33
N GLU A 55 -4.27 -14.79 5.01
CA GLU A 55 -4.61 -15.82 5.99
C GLU A 55 -5.31 -15.23 7.23
N PHE A 56 -4.87 -14.05 7.68
CA PHE A 56 -5.52 -13.32 8.76
C PHE A 56 -6.96 -12.95 8.39
N LEU A 57 -7.18 -12.36 7.20
CA LEU A 57 -8.50 -12.01 6.69
C LEU A 57 -9.41 -13.23 6.60
N GLU A 58 -8.88 -14.38 6.18
CA GLU A 58 -9.66 -15.62 6.10
C GLU A 58 -10.08 -16.14 7.48
N LYS A 59 -9.17 -16.14 8.47
CA LYS A 59 -9.34 -16.83 9.75
C LYS A 59 -9.91 -15.95 10.87
N GLN A 60 -9.44 -14.71 10.98
CA GLN A 60 -9.61 -13.88 12.18
C GLN A 60 -10.52 -12.68 11.97
N TRP A 61 -10.77 -12.26 10.73
CA TRP A 61 -11.76 -11.22 10.47
C TRP A 61 -13.10 -11.69 11.03
N ARG A 62 -13.69 -10.98 12.00
CA ARG A 62 -15.07 -11.28 12.39
C ARG A 62 -15.95 -10.44 11.49
N ASN A 63 -16.93 -11.08 10.85
CA ASN A 63 -17.99 -10.36 10.17
C ASN A 63 -18.77 -9.60 11.27
N MET A 64 -18.35 -8.37 11.53
CA MET A 64 -19.08 -7.41 12.33
C MET A 64 -20.31 -7.09 11.51
N GLY A 65 -21.33 -7.95 11.59
CA GLY A 65 -22.63 -7.66 11.00
C GLY A 65 -23.01 -6.26 11.46
N LEU A 66 -23.44 -5.40 10.52
CA LEU A 66 -23.94 -4.08 10.87
C LEU A 66 -24.90 -4.29 12.04
N GLN A 67 -24.54 -3.80 13.22
CA GLN A 67 -25.49 -3.78 14.31
C GLN A 67 -26.59 -2.86 13.79
N GLU A 68 -27.74 -3.45 13.45
CA GLU A 68 -28.92 -2.66 13.11
C GLU A 68 -29.13 -1.72 14.29
N GLY A 69 -29.06 -0.41 14.02
CA GLY A 69 -29.29 0.58 15.05
C GLY A 69 -30.63 0.28 15.70
N VAL A 70 -30.67 0.33 17.04
CA VAL A 70 -31.93 0.14 17.78
C VAL A 70 -32.97 1.06 17.15
N THR A 71 -34.09 0.50 16.70
CA THR A 71 -35.16 1.28 16.07
C THR A 71 -35.60 2.37 17.03
N ARG A 72 -35.87 3.56 16.50
CA ARG A 72 -36.32 4.69 17.33
C ARG A 72 -37.63 4.30 18.02
N ASP A 73 -37.69 4.46 19.33
CA ASP A 73 -38.93 4.28 20.08
C ASP A 73 -40.05 5.12 19.45
N GLU A 74 -41.12 4.46 18.98
CA GLU A 74 -42.27 5.16 18.39
C GLU A 74 -43.07 5.93 19.44
N LYS A 75 -42.98 5.50 20.70
CA LYS A 75 -43.66 6.15 21.81
C LYS A 75 -42.80 7.26 22.38
N PRO A 76 -43.35 8.47 22.59
CA PRO A 76 -42.62 9.52 23.29
C PRO A 76 -42.25 9.04 24.69
N LYS A 77 -41.10 9.50 25.19
CA LYS A 77 -40.70 9.24 26.57
C LYS A 77 -41.81 9.67 27.53
N PRO A 78 -42.08 8.91 28.60
CA PRO A 78 -42.97 9.35 29.65
C PRO A 78 -42.54 10.74 30.16
N LEU A 79 -43.50 11.65 30.32
CA LEU A 79 -43.24 13.01 30.80
C LEU A 79 -42.72 13.03 32.25
N THR A 80 -43.02 11.98 33.00
CA THR A 80 -42.60 11.82 34.39
C THR A 80 -41.71 10.60 34.52
N ILE A 81 -40.56 10.77 35.18
CA ILE A 81 -39.66 9.65 35.50
C ILE A 81 -40.38 8.80 36.56
N PRO A 82 -40.68 7.51 36.30
CA PRO A 82 -41.22 6.63 37.33
C PRO A 82 -40.21 6.52 38.47
N GLN A 83 -40.64 6.81 39.70
CA GLN A 83 -39.82 6.60 40.89
C GLN A 83 -39.83 5.11 41.22
N THR A 84 -38.69 4.46 41.08
CA THR A 84 -38.48 3.11 41.62
C THR A 84 -38.09 3.21 43.09
N GLU A 85 -38.54 2.24 43.89
CA GLU A 85 -37.88 1.97 45.17
C GLU A 85 -36.40 1.67 44.88
N GLN A 86 -35.50 2.39 45.54
CA GLN A 86 -34.08 2.11 45.43
C GLN A 86 -33.81 0.80 46.16
N LEU A 87 -33.74 -0.30 45.42
CA LEU A 87 -33.21 -1.54 45.96
C LEU A 87 -31.76 -1.29 46.39
N PRO A 88 -31.31 -1.86 47.52
CA PRO A 88 -29.91 -1.78 47.90
C PRO A 88 -29.06 -2.32 46.74
N PRO A 89 -27.88 -1.73 46.48
CA PRO A 89 -27.05 -2.11 45.34
C PRO A 89 -26.79 -3.62 45.38
N ARG A 90 -27.39 -4.33 44.41
CA ARG A 90 -27.11 -5.75 44.20
C ARG A 90 -25.65 -5.85 43.78
N LYS A 91 -24.81 -6.53 44.56
CA LYS A 91 -23.49 -6.95 44.09
C LYS A 91 -23.70 -7.83 42.86
N ILE A 92 -23.41 -7.27 41.69
CA ILE A 92 -23.31 -8.04 40.45
C ILE A 92 -21.93 -8.67 40.49
N GLU A 93 -21.86 -9.97 40.75
CA GLU A 93 -20.67 -10.75 40.45
C GLU A 93 -20.61 -10.85 38.93
N LEU A 94 -19.84 -9.95 38.30
CA LEU A 94 -19.49 -10.08 36.90
C LEU A 94 -18.78 -11.44 36.74
N PRO A 95 -19.16 -12.28 35.76
CA PRO A 95 -18.35 -13.44 35.45
C PRO A 95 -16.93 -12.93 35.16
N ASP A 96 -15.92 -13.62 35.70
CA ASP A 96 -14.53 -13.30 35.43
C ASP A 96 -14.37 -13.23 33.91
N ARG A 97 -14.12 -12.02 33.41
CA ARG A 97 -13.80 -11.83 32.00
C ARG A 97 -12.57 -12.68 31.77
N GLU A 98 -12.64 -13.63 30.85
CA GLU A 98 -11.43 -14.22 30.31
C GLU A 98 -10.63 -13.09 29.67
N ILE A 99 -9.66 -12.57 30.43
CA ILE A 99 -8.69 -11.61 29.93
C ILE A 99 -7.95 -12.39 28.84
N ILE A 100 -8.23 -12.05 27.59
CA ILE A 100 -7.39 -12.45 26.48
C ILE A 100 -6.01 -11.91 26.86
N LYS A 101 -5.13 -12.81 27.33
CA LYS A 101 -3.75 -12.46 27.66
C LYS A 101 -3.17 -11.75 26.45
N ASP A 102 -2.55 -10.60 26.70
CA ASP A 102 -2.03 -9.68 25.70
C ASP A 102 -1.53 -10.44 24.47
N ILE A 103 -2.19 -10.19 23.33
CA ILE A 103 -1.60 -10.54 22.04
C ILE A 103 -0.24 -9.83 22.05
N PRO A 104 0.89 -10.54 21.92
CA PRO A 104 2.19 -9.91 21.99
C PRO A 104 2.25 -8.90 20.84
N VAL A 105 2.09 -7.62 21.16
CA VAL A 105 2.31 -6.55 20.22
C VAL A 105 3.81 -6.62 19.90
N PRO A 106 4.19 -6.91 18.65
CA PRO A 106 5.60 -6.89 18.29
C PRO A 106 6.15 -5.51 18.67
N LYS A 107 7.20 -5.47 19.50
CA LYS A 107 7.86 -4.21 19.86
C LYS A 107 8.29 -3.54 18.56
N TYR A 108 7.67 -2.40 18.24
CA TYR A 108 8.08 -1.57 17.13
C TYR A 108 9.52 -1.13 17.39
N VAL A 109 10.44 -1.60 16.56
CA VAL A 109 11.78 -1.05 16.47
C VAL A 109 11.69 -0.01 15.36
N PRO A 110 11.83 1.29 15.66
CA PRO A 110 11.92 2.30 14.61
C PRO A 110 13.09 1.90 13.72
N LEU A 111 12.80 1.54 12.48
CA LEU A 111 13.83 1.43 11.46
C LEU A 111 14.37 2.85 11.29
N GLU A 112 15.70 3.02 11.39
CA GLU A 112 16.33 4.24 10.88
C GLU A 112 16.11 4.23 9.37
N ILE A 113 15.03 4.88 8.93
CA ILE A 113 14.74 5.06 7.51
C ILE A 113 15.76 6.10 7.04
N PRO A 114 16.73 5.74 6.19
CA PRO A 114 17.61 6.73 5.59
C PRO A 114 16.74 7.77 4.90
N GLU A 115 17.07 9.05 5.07
CA GLU A 115 16.35 10.17 4.46
C GLU A 115 16.35 9.98 2.94
N PHE A 116 15.26 9.42 2.41
CA PHE A 116 15.13 9.10 1.00
C PHE A 116 14.86 10.40 0.27
N LYS A 117 15.85 10.88 -0.47
CA LYS A 117 15.68 12.02 -1.37
C LYS A 117 14.92 11.50 -2.59
N GLU A 118 13.63 11.80 -2.67
CA GLU A 118 12.82 11.44 -3.83
C GLU A 118 13.42 12.09 -5.08
N GLU A 119 14.01 11.27 -5.95
CA GLU A 119 14.38 11.72 -7.28
C GLU A 119 13.12 12.03 -8.08
N PRO A 120 13.15 13.02 -8.99
CA PRO A 120 12.01 13.32 -9.85
C PRO A 120 11.63 12.07 -10.64
N MET A 121 10.41 11.56 -10.38
CA MET A 121 9.95 10.35 -11.03
C MET A 121 9.89 10.56 -12.55
N PRO A 122 10.50 9.66 -13.35
CA PRO A 122 10.34 9.71 -14.79
C PRO A 122 8.85 9.50 -15.14
N PRO A 123 8.35 10.12 -16.22
CA PRO A 123 7.00 9.85 -16.70
C PRO A 123 6.87 8.36 -17.02
N VAL A 124 6.07 7.65 -16.22
CA VAL A 124 5.78 6.23 -16.44
C VAL A 124 4.72 6.11 -17.53
N ASP A 125 5.08 5.52 -18.66
CA ASP A 125 4.12 5.08 -19.67
C ASP A 125 3.67 3.65 -19.36
N ILE A 126 2.36 3.49 -19.15
CA ILE A 126 1.75 2.19 -18.89
C ILE A 126 1.28 1.66 -20.25
N GLU A 127 2.17 1.04 -21.02
CA GLU A 127 1.85 0.58 -22.39
C GLU A 127 0.65 -0.40 -22.44
N ARG A 128 0.38 -1.11 -21.33
CA ARG A 128 -0.69 -2.12 -21.21
C ARG A 128 -1.66 -1.78 -20.08
N GLY A 129 -2.92 -1.52 -20.42
CA GLY A 129 -3.97 -1.21 -19.44
C GLY A 129 -5.24 -0.66 -20.09
N LYS A 130 -6.36 -0.64 -19.36
CA LYS A 130 -7.59 0.08 -19.74
C LYS A 130 -7.41 1.55 -19.39
N ALA A 131 -7.61 2.44 -20.36
CA ALA A 131 -7.65 3.87 -20.10
C ALA A 131 -8.98 4.24 -19.42
N ILE A 132 -8.89 4.94 -18.30
CA ILE A 132 -10.01 5.60 -17.63
C ILE A 132 -9.78 7.11 -17.71
N SER A 133 -10.86 7.86 -17.89
CA SER A 133 -10.80 9.32 -17.98
C SER A 133 -11.83 9.92 -17.04
N PHE A 134 -11.43 10.93 -16.29
CA PHE A 134 -12.24 11.58 -15.27
C PHE A 134 -11.82 13.04 -15.13
N ASP A 135 -12.73 13.86 -14.60
CA ASP A 135 -12.41 15.23 -14.22
C ASP A 135 -11.97 15.25 -12.75
N TYR A 136 -10.89 15.94 -12.46
CA TYR A 136 -10.39 16.12 -11.11
C TYR A 136 -10.07 17.60 -10.87
N PHE A 137 -10.92 18.24 -10.06
CA PHE A 137 -10.89 19.69 -9.83
C PHE A 137 -10.87 20.54 -11.12
N GLY A 138 -11.64 20.15 -12.14
CA GLY A 138 -11.71 20.84 -13.42
C GLY A 138 -10.55 20.53 -14.38
N VAL A 139 -9.66 19.60 -14.01
CA VAL A 139 -8.59 19.09 -14.88
C VAL A 139 -9.00 17.72 -15.41
N PRO A 140 -9.16 17.54 -16.74
CA PRO A 140 -9.42 16.24 -17.32
C PRO A 140 -8.15 15.39 -17.27
N LEU A 141 -8.22 14.26 -16.56
CA LEU A 141 -7.12 13.32 -16.40
C LEU A 141 -7.44 12.00 -17.10
N THR A 142 -6.39 11.37 -17.61
CA THR A 142 -6.44 10.00 -18.13
C THR A 142 -5.36 9.16 -17.48
N VAL A 143 -5.77 8.04 -16.91
CA VAL A 143 -4.88 7.06 -16.26
C VAL A 143 -5.15 5.69 -16.87
N ARG A 144 -4.11 4.85 -16.98
CA ARG A 144 -4.26 3.47 -17.44
C ARG A 144 -4.16 2.53 -16.25
N VAL A 145 -5.13 1.62 -16.17
CA VAL A 145 -5.27 0.69 -15.04
C VAL A 145 -5.26 -0.74 -15.59
N ASP A 146 -4.66 -1.68 -14.86
CA ASP A 146 -4.72 -3.09 -15.23
C ASP A 146 -6.18 -3.60 -15.29
N LYS A 147 -6.50 -4.50 -16.23
CA LYS A 147 -7.86 -5.02 -16.39
C LYS A 147 -8.33 -5.84 -15.17
N GLY A 148 -7.40 -6.41 -14.41
CA GLY A 148 -7.66 -7.17 -13.19
C GLY A 148 -8.37 -6.36 -12.10
N PHE A 149 -8.21 -5.03 -12.10
CA PHE A 149 -8.95 -4.14 -11.21
C PHE A 149 -10.45 -4.13 -11.49
N SER A 150 -10.92 -4.52 -12.67
CA SER A 150 -12.37 -4.54 -12.96
C SER A 150 -13.14 -5.68 -12.25
N SER A 151 -12.48 -6.52 -11.44
CA SER A 151 -13.13 -7.63 -10.74
C SER A 151 -13.94 -7.14 -9.54
N ARG A 152 -15.21 -7.55 -9.43
CA ARG A 152 -16.14 -7.14 -8.35
C ARG A 152 -16.39 -8.24 -7.32
N PHE A 153 -16.91 -7.87 -6.16
CA PHE A 153 -17.57 -8.81 -5.25
C PHE A 153 -18.90 -9.29 -5.87
N TRP A 154 -18.98 -10.57 -6.25
CA TRP A 154 -20.18 -11.17 -6.86
C TRP A 154 -21.11 -11.88 -5.86
N GLN A 155 -20.76 -11.88 -4.57
CA GLN A 155 -21.45 -12.64 -3.52
C GLN A 155 -21.55 -11.86 -2.21
N LYS A 156 -22.29 -12.43 -1.24
CA LYS A 156 -22.34 -11.95 0.15
C LYS A 156 -20.92 -11.71 0.65
N ILE A 157 -20.66 -10.50 1.15
CA ILE A 157 -19.34 -10.12 1.66
C ILE A 157 -19.12 -10.88 2.97
N ASP A 158 -18.23 -11.86 2.91
CA ASP A 158 -17.71 -12.60 4.05
C ASP A 158 -16.18 -12.61 4.01
N ASN A 159 -15.56 -13.11 5.08
CA ASN A 159 -14.11 -13.16 5.24
C ASN A 159 -13.39 -13.81 4.05
N LYS A 160 -13.98 -14.87 3.48
CA LYS A 160 -13.39 -15.62 2.37
C LYS A 160 -13.48 -14.82 1.08
N ALA A 161 -14.59 -14.12 0.86
CA ALA A 161 -14.74 -13.21 -0.25
C ALA A 161 -13.72 -12.07 -0.17
N ILE A 162 -13.58 -11.42 0.99
CA ILE A 162 -12.63 -10.33 1.24
C ILE A 162 -11.19 -10.82 1.04
N SER A 163 -10.81 -11.94 1.67
CA SER A 163 -9.47 -12.54 1.56
C SER A 163 -9.11 -12.86 0.10
N LYS A 164 -10.00 -13.51 -0.66
CA LYS A 164 -9.78 -13.80 -2.08
C LYS A 164 -9.68 -12.55 -2.94
N HIS A 165 -10.44 -11.51 -2.62
CA HIS A 165 -10.40 -10.26 -3.37
C HIS A 165 -9.08 -9.52 -3.12
N TRP A 166 -8.66 -9.39 -1.85
CA TRP A 166 -7.35 -8.86 -1.49
C TRP A 166 -6.23 -9.60 -2.19
N GLN A 167 -6.22 -10.93 -2.09
CA GLN A 167 -5.22 -11.77 -2.75
C GLN A 167 -5.17 -11.55 -4.27
N ARG A 168 -6.31 -11.31 -4.91
CA ARG A 168 -6.32 -11.00 -6.34
C ARG A 168 -5.69 -9.64 -6.60
N LEU A 169 -6.08 -8.60 -5.86
CA LEU A 169 -5.57 -7.24 -6.02
C LEU A 169 -4.07 -7.15 -5.74
N SER A 170 -3.57 -7.81 -4.69
CA SER A 170 -2.16 -7.81 -4.31
C SER A 170 -1.26 -8.47 -5.35
N ASN A 171 -1.82 -9.35 -6.18
CA ASN A 171 -1.13 -9.99 -7.30
C ASN A 171 -1.17 -9.15 -8.61
N LEU A 172 -1.84 -8.00 -8.64
CA LEU A 172 -1.87 -7.11 -9.81
C LEU A 172 -0.62 -6.23 -9.90
N GLU A 173 -0.36 -5.70 -11.09
CA GLU A 173 0.72 -4.74 -11.33
C GLU A 173 0.29 -3.30 -10.94
N TYR A 174 0.02 -3.08 -9.64
CA TYR A 174 -0.46 -1.78 -9.13
C TYR A 174 0.67 -0.73 -8.94
N GLU A 175 1.93 -1.14 -8.85
CA GLU A 175 3.06 -0.24 -8.64
C GLU A 175 3.18 0.85 -9.72
N LYS A 176 2.96 0.47 -10.99
CA LYS A 176 2.98 1.43 -12.11
C LYS A 176 1.86 2.45 -12.02
N LEU A 177 0.67 2.01 -11.56
CA LEU A 177 -0.45 2.91 -11.30
C LEU A 177 -0.06 3.89 -10.19
N LEU A 178 0.45 3.41 -9.06
CA LEU A 178 0.86 4.26 -7.94
C LEU A 178 1.94 5.27 -8.34
N LEU A 179 2.95 4.87 -9.13
CA LEU A 179 3.95 5.79 -9.67
C LEU A 179 3.31 6.87 -10.55
N ARG A 180 2.34 6.50 -11.39
CA ARG A 180 1.61 7.46 -12.23
C ARG A 180 0.77 8.42 -11.39
N VAL A 181 0.09 7.94 -10.36
CA VAL A 181 -0.73 8.78 -9.47
C VAL A 181 0.16 9.71 -8.62
N ARG A 182 1.30 9.23 -8.14
CA ARG A 182 2.28 10.06 -7.42
C ARG A 182 2.88 11.12 -8.35
N PHE A 183 3.17 10.79 -9.61
CA PHE A 183 3.57 11.80 -10.59
C PHE A 183 2.50 12.88 -10.76
N LEU A 184 1.22 12.51 -10.84
CA LEU A 184 0.12 13.47 -10.90
C LEU A 184 0.00 14.33 -9.63
N LYS A 185 0.19 13.73 -8.45
CA LYS A 185 0.27 14.45 -7.16
C LYS A 185 1.31 15.57 -7.23
N GLU A 186 2.52 15.27 -7.67
CA GLU A 186 3.60 16.26 -7.78
C GLU A 186 3.30 17.34 -8.81
N GLN A 187 2.81 16.97 -10.00
CA GLN A 187 2.48 17.92 -11.07
C GLN A 187 1.36 18.90 -10.66
N MET A 188 0.38 18.41 -9.90
CA MET A 188 -0.75 19.20 -9.43
C MET A 188 -0.54 19.80 -8.04
N GLN A 189 0.63 19.57 -7.43
CA GLN A 189 0.99 20.02 -6.08
C GLN A 189 -0.06 19.63 -5.02
N LEU A 190 -0.59 18.40 -5.13
CA LEU A 190 -1.61 17.90 -4.21
C LEU A 190 -0.99 17.56 -2.85
N ASN A 191 -1.67 17.96 -1.79
CA ASN A 191 -1.40 17.44 -0.46
C ASN A 191 -1.91 15.99 -0.33
N ASP A 192 -1.67 15.36 0.83
CA ASP A 192 -2.05 13.95 1.04
C ASP A 192 -3.57 13.72 0.98
N TRP A 193 -4.36 14.72 1.37
CA TRP A 193 -5.82 14.66 1.23
C TRP A 193 -6.24 14.69 -0.25
N GLY A 194 -5.65 15.57 -1.05
CA GLY A 194 -5.85 15.60 -2.50
C GLY A 194 -5.41 14.29 -3.15
N TYR A 195 -4.29 13.72 -2.73
CA TYR A 195 -3.84 12.41 -3.19
C TYR A 195 -4.88 11.30 -2.90
N GLY A 196 -5.44 11.26 -1.69
CA GLY A 196 -6.53 10.33 -1.34
C GLY A 196 -7.77 10.53 -2.21
N LEU A 197 -8.19 11.79 -2.42
CA LEU A 197 -9.32 12.09 -3.32
C LEU A 197 -9.04 11.71 -4.78
N LEU A 198 -7.78 11.78 -5.22
CA LEU A 198 -7.37 11.36 -6.57
C LEU A 198 -7.47 9.83 -6.71
N LEU A 199 -7.08 9.09 -5.66
CA LEU A 199 -7.26 7.64 -5.60
C LEU A 199 -8.74 7.24 -5.59
N ASP A 200 -9.59 7.91 -4.81
CA ASP A 200 -11.06 7.72 -4.82
C ASP A 200 -11.66 8.00 -6.20
N ALA A 201 -11.28 9.10 -6.85
CA ALA A 201 -11.75 9.40 -8.21
C ALA A 201 -11.38 8.29 -9.22
N ILE A 202 -10.16 7.73 -9.11
CA ILE A 202 -9.72 6.59 -9.92
C ILE A 202 -10.54 5.33 -9.57
N ALA A 203 -10.74 5.03 -8.30
CA ALA A 203 -11.52 3.88 -7.83
C ALA A 203 -12.97 3.98 -8.29
N ALA A 204 -13.57 5.17 -8.28
CA ALA A 204 -14.92 5.42 -8.75
C ALA A 204 -15.11 5.07 -10.24
N GLU A 205 -14.11 5.37 -11.08
CA GLU A 205 -14.10 4.99 -12.50
C GLU A 205 -13.90 3.49 -12.72
N ILE A 206 -13.11 2.83 -11.87
CA ILE A 206 -12.92 1.37 -11.93
C ILE A 206 -14.22 0.66 -11.50
N TYR A 207 -14.90 1.16 -10.47
CA TYR A 207 -16.06 0.53 -9.83
C TYR A 207 -17.31 1.42 -9.85
N PRO A 208 -17.87 1.78 -11.02
CA PRO A 208 -18.95 2.77 -11.12
C PRO A 208 -20.28 2.37 -10.45
N ARG A 209 -20.45 1.11 -10.04
CA ARG A 209 -21.73 0.59 -9.51
C ARG A 209 -21.61 -0.13 -8.15
N SER A 210 -20.50 0.03 -7.44
CA SER A 210 -20.30 -0.67 -6.16
C SER A 210 -19.42 0.16 -5.23
N GLN A 211 -20.04 0.77 -4.21
CA GLN A 211 -19.31 1.53 -3.20
C GLN A 211 -18.35 0.63 -2.41
N ASN A 212 -18.77 -0.61 -2.14
CA ASN A 212 -17.94 -1.55 -1.38
C ASN A 212 -16.68 -1.96 -2.14
N ASP A 213 -16.74 -2.13 -3.46
CA ASP A 213 -15.54 -2.41 -4.27
C ASP A 213 -14.61 -1.17 -4.33
N ARG A 214 -15.16 0.06 -4.35
CA ARG A 214 -14.38 1.32 -4.35
C ARG A 214 -13.56 1.48 -3.08
N ASN A 215 -14.24 1.48 -1.92
CA ASN A 215 -13.58 1.67 -0.63
C ASN A 215 -12.49 0.62 -0.40
N PHE A 216 -12.74 -0.62 -0.83
CA PHE A 216 -11.76 -1.71 -0.69
C PHE A 216 -10.52 -1.51 -1.57
N ALA A 217 -10.68 -0.93 -2.75
CA ALA A 217 -9.56 -0.61 -3.62
C ALA A 217 -8.75 0.59 -3.13
N GLU A 218 -9.40 1.58 -2.50
CA GLU A 218 -8.73 2.71 -1.82
C GLU A 218 -7.85 2.21 -0.67
N GLU A 219 -8.41 1.44 0.26
CA GLU A 219 -7.67 0.91 1.42
C GLU A 219 -6.54 -0.05 1.03
N GLY A 220 -6.58 -0.63 -0.17
CA GLY A 220 -5.51 -1.45 -0.71
C GLY A 220 -4.36 -0.68 -1.37
N LEU A 221 -4.54 0.62 -1.62
CA LEU A 221 -3.57 1.49 -2.30
C LEU A 221 -2.87 2.48 -1.35
N ASP A 222 -3.39 2.63 -0.13
CA ASP A 222 -2.78 3.36 1.00
C ASP A 222 -1.69 2.53 1.71
#